data_AF-A0A6V8M376-F1
#
_entry.id   AF-A0A6V8M376-F1
#
_cell.length_a   1.000
_cell.length_b   1.000
_cell.length_c   1.000
_cell.angle_alpha   90.00
_cell.angle_beta   90.00
_cell.angle_gamma   90.00
#
_symmetry.space_group_name_H-M   'P 1'
#
loop_
_entity.id
_entity.type
_entity.pdbx_description
1 polymer ?
#
loop_
_entity_poly.entity_id
_entity_poly.type
_entity_poly.pdbx_seq_one_letter_code
_entity_poly.pdbx_strand_id
1 'polypeptide(L)'
;MKEEKLAARGVDLSSIRNKNEGRVARILEEILGEEAEPLDSLDIQDIYALALNLLPARYRQQGSIVLSEPVKDAHIESAIRRAMRSVKERPGH
;
A
#
# COMPACT_ATOMS: atom_id res chain seq x y z
N MET A 1 3.92 18.90 11.34
CA MET A 1 3.98 19.21 9.90
C MET A 1 2.63 19.75 9.48
N LYS A 2 2.56 20.88 8.76
CA LYS A 2 1.30 21.32 8.14
C LYS A 2 1.05 20.39 6.96
N GLU A 3 0.07 19.50 7.06
CA GLU A 3 -0.42 18.77 5.89
C GLU A 3 -0.86 19.80 4.85
N GLU A 4 -0.22 19.82 3.68
CA GLU A 4 -0.72 20.62 2.56
C GLU A 4 -2.13 20.16 2.26
N LYS A 5 -3.06 21.12 2.29
CA LYS A 5 -4.48 20.84 2.11
C LYS A 5 -4.68 20.43 0.65
N LEU A 6 -4.74 19.12 0.40
CA LEU A 6 -4.94 18.56 -0.93
C LEU A 6 -6.31 19.02 -1.44
N ALA A 7 -6.34 19.99 -2.35
CA ALA A 7 -7.58 20.57 -2.82
C ALA A 7 -7.52 20.89 -4.31
N ALA A 8 -8.62 20.65 -5.02
CA ALA A 8 -8.79 21.02 -6.42
C ALA A 8 -10.05 21.87 -6.58
N ARG A 9 -9.91 23.10 -7.11
CA ARG A 9 -11.03 24.05 -7.29
C ARG A 9 -11.87 24.26 -6.01
N GLY A 10 -11.22 24.27 -4.84
CA GLY A 10 -11.89 24.42 -3.54
C GLY A 10 -12.53 23.16 -2.97
N VAL A 11 -12.45 22.02 -3.67
CA VAL A 11 -12.88 20.71 -3.18
C VAL A 11 -11.75 20.06 -2.41
N ASP A 12 -12.01 19.66 -1.17
CA ASP A 12 -11.07 18.92 -0.33
C ASP A 12 -10.93 17.46 -0.79
N LEU A 13 -9.71 17.04 -1.10
CA LEU A 13 -9.35 15.71 -1.58
C LEU A 13 -8.62 14.88 -0.51
N SER A 14 -8.35 15.43 0.68
CA SER A 14 -7.60 14.76 1.76
C SER A 14 -8.27 13.49 2.30
N SER A 15 -9.58 13.36 2.06
CA SER A 15 -10.37 12.20 2.46
C SER A 15 -10.29 11.03 1.47
N ILE A 16 -9.72 11.24 0.27
CA ILE A 16 -9.60 10.21 -0.76
C ILE A 16 -8.39 9.33 -0.45
N ARG A 17 -8.64 8.08 -0.08
CA ARG A 17 -7.58 7.11 0.24
C ARG A 17 -7.74 5.81 -0.52
N ASN A 18 -6.63 5.14 -0.80
CA ASN A 18 -6.67 3.84 -1.44
C ASN A 18 -7.08 2.78 -0.41
N LYS A 19 -8.16 2.05 -0.72
CA LYS A 19 -8.69 0.93 0.07
C LYS A 19 -7.66 -0.13 0.41
N ASN A 20 -6.68 -0.32 -0.47
CA ASN A 20 -5.69 -1.36 -0.31
C ASN A 20 -4.65 -0.98 0.75
N GLU A 21 -4.46 0.31 1.07
CA GLU A 21 -3.44 0.80 2.00
C GLU A 21 -3.47 0.06 3.35
N GLY A 22 -4.65 -0.02 3.98
CA GLY A 22 -4.80 -0.70 5.27
C GLY A 22 -4.62 -2.21 5.19
N ARG A 23 -5.08 -2.85 4.11
CA ARG A 23 -4.93 -4.30 3.93
C ARG A 23 -3.50 -4.70 3.63
N VAL A 24 -2.80 -3.91 2.80
CA VAL A 24 -1.38 -4.08 2.50
C VAL A 24 -0.57 -3.92 3.78
N ALA A 25 -0.80 -2.87 4.57
CA ALA A 25 -0.05 -2.66 5.82
C ALA A 25 -0.22 -3.84 6.79
N ARG A 26 -1.44 -4.34 6.95
CA ARG A 26 -1.72 -5.50 7.81
C ARG A 26 -1.01 -6.77 7.33
N ILE A 27 -1.16 -7.13 6.06
CA ILE A 27 -0.59 -8.37 5.53
C ILE A 27 0.95 -8.26 5.46
N LEU A 28 1.48 -7.05 5.21
CA LEU A 28 2.90 -6.80 5.25
C LEU A 28 3.47 -7.08 6.65
N GLU A 29 2.84 -6.58 7.71
CA GLU A 29 3.25 -6.89 9.09
C GLU A 29 3.26 -8.40 9.37
N GLU A 30 2.21 -9.11 8.94
CA GLU A 30 2.11 -10.57 9.08
C GLU A 30 3.28 -11.29 8.37
N ILE A 31 3.64 -10.89 7.14
CA ILE A 31 4.76 -11.47 6.38
C ILE A 31 6.11 -11.11 7.00
N LEU A 32 6.30 -9.86 7.44
CA LEU A 32 7.55 -9.41 8.05
C LEU A 32 7.84 -10.13 9.36
N GLY A 33 6.80 -10.51 10.12
CA GLY A 33 6.94 -11.32 11.34
C GLY A 33 7.46 -12.74 11.08
N GLU A 34 7.38 -13.23 9.84
CA GLU A 34 7.87 -14.56 9.43
C GLU A 34 9.28 -14.51 8.82
N GLU A 35 9.80 -13.33 8.48
CA GLU A 35 11.13 -13.21 7.86
C GLU A 35 12.25 -13.43 8.89
N ALA A 36 13.28 -14.16 8.47
CA ALA A 36 14.43 -14.46 9.31
C ALA A 36 15.40 -13.27 9.45
N GLU A 37 15.44 -12.38 8.46
CA GLU A 37 16.32 -11.22 8.42
C GLU A 37 15.52 -9.93 8.63
N PRO A 38 15.95 -9.04 9.54
CA PRO A 38 15.29 -7.77 9.75
C PRO A 38 15.53 -6.84 8.55
N LEU A 39 14.44 -6.35 7.98
CA LEU A 39 14.46 -5.29 6.97
C LEU A 39 14.54 -3.92 7.65
N ASP A 40 15.19 -2.96 6.99
CA ASP A 40 15.24 -1.61 7.53
C ASP A 40 13.93 -0.85 7.28
N SER A 41 13.79 0.33 7.90
CA SER A 41 12.57 1.12 7.77
C SER A 41 12.30 1.62 6.35
N LEU A 42 13.32 1.69 5.49
CA LEU A 42 13.23 2.21 4.13
C LEU A 42 12.85 1.08 3.17
N ASP A 43 13.42 -0.11 3.34
CA ASP A 43 12.99 -1.34 2.68
C ASP A 43 11.50 -1.59 2.89
N ILE A 44 11.02 -1.46 4.13
CA ILE A 44 9.59 -1.66 4.46
C ILE A 44 8.72 -0.63 3.72
N GLN A 45 9.15 0.63 3.65
CA GLN A 45 8.44 1.69 2.91
C GLN A 45 8.44 1.42 1.41
N ASP A 46 9.56 0.99 0.84
CA ASP A 46 9.69 0.67 -0.58
C ASP A 46 8.85 -0.55 -0.95
N ILE A 47 8.86 -1.60 -0.13
CA ILE A 47 8.00 -2.78 -0.29
C ILE A 47 6.54 -2.37 -0.26
N TYR A 48 6.14 -1.54 0.70
CA TYR A 48 4.77 -1.05 0.82
C TYR A 48 4.33 -0.26 -0.41
N ALA A 49 5.13 0.72 -0.85
CA ALA A 49 4.85 1.54 -2.00
C ALA A 49 4.79 0.71 -3.30
N LEU A 50 5.73 -0.21 -3.48
CA LEU A 50 5.78 -1.07 -4.65
C LEU A 50 4.62 -2.07 -4.68
N ALA A 51 4.24 -2.64 -3.54
CA ALA A 51 3.08 -3.53 -3.44
C ALA A 51 1.78 -2.79 -3.84
N LEU A 52 1.60 -1.54 -3.40
CA LEU A 52 0.46 -0.71 -3.81
C LEU A 52 0.45 -0.43 -5.31
N ASN A 53 1.61 -0.17 -5.90
CA ASN A 53 1.76 0.05 -7.35
C ASN A 53 1.44 -1.20 -8.19
N LEU A 54 1.65 -2.39 -7.62
CA LEU A 54 1.34 -3.68 -8.28
C LEU A 54 -0.15 -4.05 -8.21
N LEU A 55 -0.92 -3.42 -7.32
CA LEU A 55 -2.35 -3.68 -7.15
C LEU A 55 -3.18 -2.67 -7.94
N PRO A 56 -4.36 -3.06 -8.45
CA PRO A 56 -5.30 -2.10 -9.02
C PRO A 56 -5.64 -1.02 -7.98
N ALA A 57 -5.41 0.26 -8.32
CA ALA A 57 -5.71 1.37 -7.41
C ALA A 57 -7.21 1.47 -7.14
N ARG A 58 -7.60 1.57 -5.86
CA ARG A 58 -9.02 1.64 -5.46
C ARG A 58 -9.25 2.76 -4.45
N TYR A 59 -9.40 3.96 -4.96
CA TYR A 59 -9.73 5.12 -4.12
C TYR A 59 -11.21 5.10 -3.76
N ARG A 60 -11.54 5.39 -2.49
CA ARG A 60 -12.92 5.66 -2.06
C ARG A 60 -13.06 7.09 -1.56
N GLN A 61 -14.18 7.69 -1.95
CA GLN A 61 -14.68 8.93 -1.36
C GLN A 61 -15.61 8.57 -0.20
N GLN A 62 -15.60 9.38 0.86
CA GLN A 62 -16.50 9.21 1.99
C GLN A 62 -17.96 9.28 1.49
N GLY A 63 -18.69 8.16 1.54
CA GLY A 63 -20.10 8.07 1.08
C GLY A 63 -20.36 7.29 -0.21
N SER A 64 -19.33 6.83 -0.96
CA SER A 64 -19.56 6.01 -2.16
C SER A 64 -19.75 4.53 -1.83
N ILE A 65 -20.87 3.93 -2.26
CA ILE A 65 -21.10 2.47 -2.20
C ILE A 65 -20.27 1.81 -3.30
N VAL A 66 -19.40 0.87 -2.93
CA VAL A 66 -18.57 0.12 -3.88
C VAL A 66 -19.15 -1.28 -4.06
N LEU A 67 -19.51 -1.60 -5.31
CA LEU A 67 -20.32 -2.75 -5.72
C LEU A 67 -19.58 -4.09 -5.84
N SER A 68 -18.27 -4.18 -5.64
CA SER A 68 -17.56 -5.48 -5.56
C SER A 68 -16.16 -5.35 -4.96
N GLU A 69 -15.64 -6.43 -4.38
CA GLU A 69 -14.25 -6.57 -3.93
C GLU A 69 -13.49 -7.60 -4.79
N PRO A 70 -12.87 -7.18 -5.92
CA PRO A 70 -12.10 -8.09 -6.77
C PRO A 70 -10.72 -8.43 -6.20
N VAL A 71 -10.17 -7.59 -5.30
CA VAL A 71 -8.85 -7.83 -4.68
C VAL A 71 -9.03 -8.66 -3.42
N LYS A 72 -8.57 -9.91 -3.46
CA LYS A 72 -8.51 -10.84 -2.32
C LYS A 72 -7.16 -10.69 -1.61
N ASP A 73 -7.09 -11.16 -0.36
CA ASP A 73 -5.85 -11.10 0.42
C ASP A 73 -4.69 -11.84 -0.27
N ALA A 74 -4.98 -12.97 -0.94
CA ALA A 74 -3.98 -13.69 -1.74
C ALA A 74 -3.34 -12.85 -2.87
N HIS A 75 -4.09 -11.90 -3.46
CA HIS A 75 -3.52 -10.98 -4.45
C HIS A 75 -2.57 -9.96 -3.79
N ILE A 76 -2.92 -9.51 -2.58
CA ILE A 76 -2.11 -8.58 -1.79
C ILE A 76 -0.82 -9.26 -1.35
N GLU A 77 -0.92 -10.48 -0.81
CA GLU A 77 0.23 -11.29 -0.41
C GLU A 77 1.19 -11.50 -1.59
N SER A 78 0.67 -11.88 -2.76
CA SER A 78 1.46 -12.05 -3.98
C SER A 78 2.16 -10.76 -4.40
N ALA A 79 1.47 -9.61 -4.31
CA ALA A 79 2.04 -8.30 -4.61
C ALA A 79 3.17 -7.94 -3.64
N ILE A 80 2.99 -8.16 -2.33
CA ILE A 80 4.01 -7.91 -1.31
C ILE A 80 5.24 -8.80 -1.55
N ARG A 81 5.05 -10.11 -1.73
CA ARG A 81 6.18 -11.02 -2.00
C ARG A 81 6.95 -10.64 -3.27
N ARG A 82 6.25 -10.14 -4.30
CA ARG A 82 6.89 -9.61 -5.52
C ARG A 82 7.66 -8.32 -5.26
N ALA A 83 7.10 -7.42 -4.45
CA ALA A 83 7.76 -6.19 -4.05
C ALA A 83 9.04 -6.47 -3.23
N MET A 84 8.97 -7.37 -2.25
CA MET A 84 10.13 -7.83 -1.47
C MET A 84 11.25 -8.36 -2.35
N ARG A 85 10.95 -9.22 -3.32
CA ARG A 85 11.96 -9.70 -4.27
C ARG A 85 12.61 -8.55 -5.04
N SER A 86 11.81 -7.59 -5.48
CA SER A 86 12.31 -6.46 -6.27
C SER A 86 13.23 -5.54 -5.46
N VAL A 87 12.89 -5.28 -4.19
CA VAL A 87 13.72 -4.49 -3.27
C VAL A 87 15.01 -5.23 -2.91
N LYS A 88 14.94 -6.55 -2.65
CA LYS A 88 16.13 -7.39 -2.42
C LYS A 88 17.06 -7.48 -3.65
N GLU A 89 16.52 -7.48 -4.87
CA GLU A 89 17.30 -7.53 -6.12
C GLU A 89 17.89 -6.18 -6.55
N ARG A 90 17.28 -5.06 -6.13
CA ARG A 90 17.72 -3.69 -6.40
C ARG A 90 17.52 -2.83 -5.15
N PRO A 91 18.41 -2.95 -4.16
CA PRO A 91 18.36 -2.05 -3.01
C PRO A 91 18.52 -0.60 -3.51
N GLY A 92 17.66 0.29 -3.04
CA GLY A 92 17.66 1.70 -3.40
C GLY A 92 18.80 2.51 -2.76
N HIS A 93 19.82 1.85 -2.23
CA HIS A 93 20.87 2.40 -1.35
C HIS A 93 22.26 1.94 -1.79
#